data_AF-A0A523GAI6-F1
#
_entry.id   AF-A0A523GAI6-F1
#
_cell.length_a   1.000
_cell.length_b   1.000
_cell.length_c   1.000
_cell.angle_alpha   90.00
_cell.angle_beta   90.00
_cell.angle_gamma   90.00
#
_symmetry.space_group_name_H-M   'P 1'
#
loop_
_entity.id
_entity.type
_entity.pdbx_description
1 polymer ?
#
loop_
_entity_poly.entity_id
_entity_poly.type
_entity_poly.pdbx_seq_one_letter_code
_entity_poly.pdbx_strand_id
1 'polypeptide(L)' 'EIDSKYNTYKYTGVPPGPITMPDISSIDAVLNYEKPDYLFMVADVKNFGYHKFAKTLAQHNRNRREYVRWINRQGVKR' A
#
# COMPACT_ATOMS: atom_id res chain seq x y z
N GLU A 1 9.55 18.04 1.10
CA GLU A 1 8.77 17.24 0.13
C GLU A 1 9.31 17.53 -1.27
N ILE A 2 9.33 16.55 -2.18
CA ILE A 2 9.93 16.70 -3.53
C ILE A 2 8.82 16.97 -4.53
N ASP A 3 9.02 17.97 -5.40
CA ASP A 3 8.10 18.27 -6.48
C ASP A 3 8.42 17.44 -7.73
N SER A 4 7.65 16.37 -7.94
CA SER A 4 7.79 15.46 -9.07
C SER A 4 6.42 15.00 -9.55
N LYS A 5 6.20 14.93 -10.86
CA LYS A 5 4.96 14.41 -11.47
C LYS A 5 4.67 12.95 -11.13
N TYR A 6 5.63 12.23 -10.54
CA TYR A 6 5.48 10.85 -10.06
C TYR A 6 5.03 10.77 -8.59
N ASN A 7 4.93 11.89 -7.87
CA ASN A 7 4.50 11.91 -6.48
C ASN A 7 2.97 11.79 -6.36
N THR A 8 2.49 10.56 -6.18
CA THR A 8 1.07 10.23 -6.01
C THR A 8 0.48 10.67 -4.67
N TYR A 9 1.28 11.17 -3.72
CA TYR A 9 0.76 11.86 -2.53
C TYR A 9 0.33 13.30 -2.85
N LYS A 10 0.93 13.93 -3.86
CA LYS A 10 0.67 15.33 -4.23
C LYS A 10 -0.28 15.45 -5.43
N TYR A 11 -0.12 14.59 -6.43
CA TYR A 11 -0.90 14.62 -7.67
C TYR A 11 -1.84 13.41 -7.75
N THR A 12 -3.12 13.67 -8.00
CA THR A 12 -4.14 12.63 -8.13
C THR A 12 -4.07 11.91 -9.48
N GLY A 13 -4.37 10.61 -9.50
CA GLY A 13 -4.39 9.81 -10.71
C GLY A 13 -3.13 8.96 -10.88
N VAL A 14 -2.93 8.44 -12.11
CA VAL A 14 -1.75 7.65 -12.44
C VAL A 14 -0.57 8.56 -12.82
N PRO A 15 0.67 8.18 -12.49
CA PRO A 15 1.86 8.91 -12.90
C PRO A 15 2.01 8.93 -14.44
N PRO A 16 2.83 9.83 -15.01
CA PRO A 16 2.96 10.00 -16.46
C PRO A 16 3.57 8.78 -17.18
N GLY A 17 4.16 7.84 -16.45
CA GLY A 17 4.70 6.59 -16.99
C GLY A 17 4.93 5.54 -15.90
N PRO A 18 5.32 4.32 -16.27
CA PRO A 18 5.66 3.27 -15.32
C PRO A 18 6.85 3.65 -14.44
N ILE A 19 6.80 3.26 -13.17
CA ILE A 19 7.93 3.44 -12.23
C ILE A 19 8.91 2.26 -12.26
N THR A 20 8.46 1.11 -12.76
CA THR A 20 9.21 -0.14 -12.89
C THR A 20 8.74 -0.90 -14.13
N MET A 21 9.51 -1.92 -14.54
CA MET A 21 9.06 -2.89 -15.54
C MET A 21 8.04 -3.84 -14.89
N PRO A 22 6.77 -3.90 -15.37
CA PRO A 22 5.79 -4.83 -14.85
C PRO A 22 6.09 -6.25 -15.32
N ASP A 23 5.81 -7.23 -14.48
CA ASP A 23 5.75 -8.63 -14.88
C ASP A 23 4.36 -8.98 -15.42
N ILE A 24 4.27 -10.15 -16.08
CA ILE A 24 3.01 -10.61 -16.69
C ILE A 24 1.90 -10.71 -15.64
N SER A 25 2.21 -11.18 -14.42
CA SER A 25 1.19 -11.33 -13.38
C SER A 25 0.61 -9.99 -12.92
N SER A 26 1.42 -8.92 -12.88
CA SER A 26 0.93 -7.56 -12.61
C SER A 26 0.02 -7.03 -13.71
N ILE A 27 0.34 -7.32 -14.97
CA ILE A 27 -0.50 -6.93 -16.12
C ILE A 27 -1.85 -7.64 -16.03
N ASP A 28 -1.84 -8.96 -15.80
CA ASP A 28 -3.05 -9.76 -15.67
C ASP A 28 -3.90 -9.33 -14.47
N ALA A 29 -3.28 -8.96 -13.35
CA ALA A 29 -3.98 -8.47 -12.16
C ALA A 29 -4.73 -7.15 -12.41
N VAL A 30 -4.18 -6.27 -13.26
CA VAL A 30 -4.84 -5.02 -13.65
C VAL A 30 -5.98 -5.28 -14.63
N LEU A 31 -5.77 -6.17 -15.62
CA LEU A 31 -6.77 -6.47 -16.65
C LEU A 31 -7.94 -7.31 -16.11
N ASN A 32 -7.66 -8.25 -15.22
CA ASN A 32 -8.63 -9.19 -14.65
C ASN A 32 -8.88 -8.92 -13.15
N TYR A 33 -8.88 -7.64 -12.75
CA TYR A 33 -9.08 -7.29 -11.36
C TYR A 33 -10.47 -7.71 -10.86
N GLU A 34 -10.52 -8.37 -9.71
CA GLU A 34 -11.77 -8.48 -8.94
C GLU A 34 -12.12 -7.10 -8.38
N LYS A 35 -13.40 -6.80 -8.12
CA LYS A 35 -13.82 -5.52 -7.52
C LYS A 35 -13.89 -5.63 -6.00
N PRO A 36 -12.81 -5.33 -5.24
CA PRO A 36 -12.90 -5.20 -3.80
C PRO A 36 -13.36 -3.80 -3.40
N ASP A 37 -14.08 -3.70 -2.28
CA ASP A 37 -14.41 -2.41 -1.67
C ASP A 37 -13.31 -1.88 -0.73
N TYR A 38 -12.06 -2.36 -0.88
CA TYR A 38 -10.96 -1.98 0.00
C TYR A 38 -10.21 -0.75 -0.56
N LEU A 39 -10.03 0.26 0.29
CA LEU A 39 -9.31 1.48 -0.07
C LEU A 39 -7.93 1.59 0.59
N PHE A 40 -7.69 0.80 1.63
CA PHE A 40 -6.48 0.88 2.43
C PHE A 40 -5.86 -0.50 2.64
N MET A 41 -4.53 -0.56 2.67
CA MET A 41 -3.78 -1.77 3.01
C MET A 41 -2.60 -1.45 3.93
N VAL A 42 -2.22 -2.40 4.78
CA VAL A 42 -1.02 -2.37 5.63
C VAL A 42 -0.39 -3.76 5.62
N ALA A 43 0.94 -3.87 5.65
CA ALA A 43 1.61 -5.15 5.79
C ALA A 43 1.18 -5.90 7.07
N ASP A 44 0.91 -7.20 6.96
CA ASP A 44 0.58 -8.05 8.10
C ASP A 44 1.86 -8.51 8.79
N VAL A 45 2.02 -8.12 10.06
CA VAL A 45 3.18 -8.48 10.89
C VAL A 45 3.07 -9.85 11.56
N LYS A 46 1.90 -10.50 11.44
CA LYS A 46 1.67 -11.87 11.92
C LYS A 46 1.77 -12.90 10.81
N ASN A 47 1.45 -12.50 9.58
CA ASN A 47 1.51 -13.34 8.39
C ASN A 47 2.37 -12.67 7.32
N PHE A 48 3.68 -12.91 7.38
CA PHE A 48 4.63 -12.29 6.47
C PHE A 48 4.35 -12.69 5.02
N GLY A 49 4.41 -11.71 4.12
CA GLY A 49 4.01 -11.88 2.71
C GLY A 49 2.55 -11.49 2.42
N TYR A 50 1.75 -11.20 3.45
CA TYR A 50 0.36 -10.80 3.30
C TYR A 50 0.09 -9.36 3.77
N HIS A 51 -1.05 -8.83 3.34
CA HIS A 51 -1.53 -7.49 3.69
C HIS A 51 -2.90 -7.55 4.37
N LYS A 52 -3.13 -6.63 5.31
CA LYS A 52 -4.44 -6.37 5.91
C LYS A 52 -5.15 -5.28 5.12
N PHE A 53 -6.19 -5.66 4.39
CA PHE A 53 -7.06 -4.74 3.66
C PHE A 53 -8.13 -4.13 4.58
N ALA A 54 -8.51 -2.88 4.30
CA ALA A 54 -9.48 -2.12 5.07
C ALA A 54 -10.32 -1.21 4.16
N LYS A 55 -11.63 -1.15 4.45
CA LYS A 55 -12.58 -0.27 3.73
C LYS A 55 -12.59 1.15 4.29
N THR A 56 -12.28 1.30 5.58
CA THR A 56 -12.36 2.59 6.30
C THR A 56 -11.02 3.03 6.88
N LEU A 57 -10.84 4.34 7.00
CA LEU A 57 -9.67 4.93 7.63
C LEU A 57 -9.50 4.48 9.09
N ALA A 58 -10.60 4.33 9.83
CA ALA A 58 -10.56 3.86 11.22
C ALA A 58 -9.99 2.44 11.33
N GLN A 59 -10.39 1.53 10.43
CA GLN A 59 -9.85 0.18 10.37
C GLN A 59 -8.37 0.19 9.95
N HIS A 60 -8.01 0.99 8.94
CA HIS A 60 -6.61 1.16 8.55
C HIS A 60 -5.74 1.66 9.70
N ASN A 61 -6.19 2.65 10.47
CA ASN A 61 -5.45 3.19 11.61
C ASN A 61 -5.27 2.18 12.76
N ARG A 62 -6.17 1.20 12.90
CA ARG A 62 -5.95 0.08 13.84
C ARG A 62 -4.85 -0.85 13.34
N ASN A 63 -4.90 -1.24 12.06
CA ASN A 63 -3.89 -2.11 11.45
C ASN A 63 -2.50 -1.43 11.43
N ARG A 64 -2.45 -0.14 11.10
CA ARG A 64 -1.24 0.69 11.13
C ARG A 64 -0.60 0.69 12.53
N ARG A 65 -1.38 0.83 13.60
CA ARG A 65 -0.85 0.80 14.97
C ARG A 65 -0.21 -0.53 15.34
N GLU A 66 -0.70 -1.65 14.81
CA GLU A 66 -0.07 -2.95 14.99
C GLU A 66 1.28 -3.00 14.27
N TYR A 67 1.33 -2.56 13.01
CA TYR A 67 2.56 -2.48 12.23
C TYR A 67 3.61 -1.53 12.86
N VAL A 68 3.20 -0.34 13.30
CA VAL A 68 4.09 0.63 13.95
C VAL A 68 4.66 0.09 15.26
N ARG A 69 3.86 -0.59 16.09
CA ARG A 69 4.37 -1.23 17.31
C ARG A 69 5.38 -2.33 17.00
N TRP A 70 5.16 -3.08 15.93
CA TRP A 70 6.10 -4.12 15.49
C TRP A 70 7.43 -3.53 15.01
N ILE A 71 7.39 -2.50 14.14
CA ILE A 71 8.62 -1.87 13.62
C ILE A 71 9.41 -1.17 14.73
N ASN A 72 8.72 -0.50 15.67
CA ASN A 72 9.36 0.16 16.81
C ASN A 72 10.09 -0.83 17.74
N ARG A 73 9.57 -2.07 17.88
CA ARG A 73 10.24 -3.14 18.64
C ARG A 73 11.52 -3.64 17.94
N GLN A 74 11.62 -3.45 16.63
CA GLN A 74 12.84 -3.76 15.87
C GLN A 74 13.87 -2.62 15.88
N GLY A 75 13.65 -1.57 16.68
CA GLY A 75 14.57 -0.45 16.83
C GLY A 75 14.41 0.66 15.79
N VAL A 76 13.51 0.51 14.81
CA VAL A 76 13.20 1.55 13.84
C VAL A 76 12.13 2.47 14.45
N LYS A 77 12.54 3.65 14.91
CA LYS A 77 11.61 4.68 15.40
C LYS A 77 10.98 5.40 14.21
N ARG A 78 9.68 5.19 14.01
CA ARG A 78 8.90 5.75 12.89
C ARG A 78 7.81 6.70 13.37
#